data_AF-A0A724X143-F1
#
_entry.id   AF-A0A724X143-F1
#
_cell.length_a   1.000
_cell.length_b   1.000
_cell.length_c   1.000
_cell.angle_alpha   90.00
_cell.angle_beta   90.00
_cell.angle_gamma   90.00
#
_symmetry.space_group_name_H-M   'P 1'
#
loop_
_entity.id
_entity.type
_entity.pdbx_description
1 polymer ?
#
loop_
_entity_poly.entity_id
_entity_poly.type
_entity_poly.pdbx_seq_one_letter_code
_entity_poly.pdbx_strand_id
1 'polypeptide(L)'
;MSDAQVIQKLTEFERLFNLSNLVNDALRTVGWIFVRGLSLLIDSLESLTDDILMIKTFFNNPQVVEFVQTIQPFLYVLLAGSFVFTGYLIIFQKKFDREGLLINIFISLMILGLLSPTMKQLNEFTDQAVNQVKSSSSSSIYGSEKETISETILKENLNDLVAYDKNGFENYTENVVKNNVPTKLIKGLQINEVFDSNKLDISTTGSKLSKSFILWDGSEEVLGELDQSGLDWNNQYYYRYHPNWLTILVTLGVMGFTLFSIAYKLARLSFELAFNYVLAILVAPADLHSGQKTKKVIQSILNTFLVIILIFVSIKLYTIGTAYL
;
A
#
# COMPACT_ATOMS: atom_id res chain seq x y z
N MET A 1 -15.28 42.43 -11.30
CA MET A 1 -13.81 42.53 -11.50
C MET A 1 -13.53 43.34 -12.75
N SER A 2 -12.55 44.23 -12.66
CA SER A 2 -11.97 44.95 -13.80
C SER A 2 -11.00 44.07 -14.58
N ASP A 3 -10.72 44.42 -15.83
CA ASP A 3 -9.87 43.62 -16.72
C ASP A 3 -8.44 43.48 -16.18
N ALA A 4 -7.89 44.53 -15.57
CA ALA A 4 -6.61 44.48 -14.87
C ALA A 4 -6.56 43.42 -13.75
N GLN A 5 -7.65 43.23 -13.00
CA GLN A 5 -7.72 42.20 -11.96
C GLN A 5 -7.85 40.78 -12.54
N VAL A 6 -8.45 40.64 -13.74
CA VAL A 6 -8.54 39.36 -14.44
C VAL A 6 -7.18 38.96 -14.98
N ILE A 7 -6.47 39.90 -15.63
CA ILE A 7 -5.10 39.72 -16.12
C ILE A 7 -4.19 39.30 -14.96
N GLN A 8 -4.23 40.03 -13.83
CA GLN A 8 -3.44 39.68 -12.65
C GLN A 8 -3.65 38.23 -12.19
N LYS A 9 -4.91 37.76 -12.12
CA LYS A 9 -5.21 36.38 -11.71
C LYS A 9 -4.80 35.34 -12.76
N LEU A 10 -4.95 35.63 -14.05
CA LEU A 10 -4.48 34.74 -15.12
C LEU A 10 -2.96 34.59 -15.09
N THR A 11 -2.22 35.67 -14.80
CA THR A 11 -0.76 35.63 -14.64
C THR A 11 -0.34 34.89 -13.38
N GLU A 12 -1.00 35.14 -12.25
CA GLU A 12 -0.68 34.49 -10.96
C GLU A 12 -0.92 32.98 -11.00
N PHE A 13 -1.97 32.53 -11.70
CA PHE A 13 -2.36 31.14 -11.81
C PHE A 13 -2.11 30.54 -13.20
N GLU A 14 -1.19 31.10 -13.98
CA GLU A 14 -0.92 30.72 -15.39
C GLU A 14 -0.76 29.19 -15.57
N ARG A 15 -0.08 28.52 -14.63
CA ARG A 15 0.16 27.06 -14.65
C ARG A 15 -1.13 26.22 -14.58
N LEU A 16 -2.23 26.80 -14.11
CA LEU A 16 -3.55 26.19 -14.02
C LEU A 16 -4.46 26.59 -15.20
N PHE A 17 -4.03 27.45 -16.12
CA PHE A 17 -4.83 27.89 -17.27
C PHE A 17 -4.23 27.33 -18.58
N ASN A 18 -4.35 26.01 -18.75
CA ASN A 18 -3.90 25.31 -19.97
C ASN A 18 -5.07 25.09 -20.93
N LEU A 19 -4.91 25.52 -22.18
CA LEU A 19 -5.93 25.38 -23.21
C LEU A 19 -6.11 23.91 -23.64
N SER A 20 -7.37 23.53 -23.84
CA SER A 20 -7.78 22.25 -24.40
C SER A 20 -7.47 22.20 -25.89
N ASN A 21 -6.96 21.07 -26.34
CA ASN A 21 -6.82 20.77 -27.76
C ASN A 21 -6.76 19.26 -27.96
N LEU A 22 -7.08 18.80 -29.17
CA LEU A 22 -7.23 17.38 -29.50
C LEU A 22 -5.99 16.54 -29.18
N VAL A 23 -4.79 17.10 -29.39
CA VAL A 23 -3.53 16.38 -29.13
C VAL A 23 -3.29 16.24 -27.63
N ASN A 24 -3.47 17.32 -26.87
CA ASN A 24 -3.36 17.33 -25.42
C ASN A 24 -4.43 16.44 -24.78
N ASP A 25 -5.66 16.43 -25.31
CA ASP A 25 -6.73 15.55 -24.87
C ASP A 25 -6.32 14.07 -24.97
N ALA A 26 -5.72 13.69 -26.10
CA ALA A 26 -5.23 12.34 -26.32
C ALA A 26 -4.08 12.01 -25.35
N LEU A 27 -3.09 12.88 -25.23
CA LEU A 27 -1.94 12.69 -24.33
C LEU A 27 -2.36 12.59 -22.85
N ARG A 28 -3.27 13.46 -22.41
CA ARG A 28 -3.81 13.46 -21.05
C ARG A 28 -4.62 12.20 -20.78
N THR A 29 -5.42 11.74 -21.75
CA THR A 29 -6.16 10.47 -21.65
C THR A 29 -5.22 9.29 -21.48
N VAL A 30 -4.21 9.18 -22.34
CA VAL A 30 -3.21 8.09 -22.29
C VAL A 30 -2.43 8.16 -20.98
N GLY A 31 -1.97 9.34 -20.58
CA GLY A 31 -1.28 9.56 -19.32
C GLY A 31 -2.13 9.16 -18.12
N TRP A 32 -3.42 9.50 -18.13
CA TRP A 32 -4.33 9.16 -17.04
C TRP A 32 -4.65 7.67 -16.98
N ILE A 33 -4.78 6.98 -18.12
CA ILE A 33 -4.87 5.52 -18.18
C ILE A 33 -3.65 4.88 -17.55
N PHE A 34 -2.45 5.39 -17.86
CA PHE A 34 -1.21 4.88 -17.28
C PHE A 34 -1.15 5.09 -15.76
N VAL A 35 -1.53 6.29 -15.28
CA VAL A 35 -1.65 6.61 -13.85
C VAL A 35 -2.63 5.65 -13.16
N ARG A 36 -3.81 5.42 -13.73
CA ARG A 36 -4.79 4.44 -13.21
C ARG A 36 -4.21 3.03 -13.15
N GLY A 37 -3.46 2.62 -14.18
CA GLY A 37 -2.78 1.32 -14.21
C GLY A 37 -1.77 1.16 -13.07
N LEU A 38 -0.93 2.18 -12.84
CA LEU A 38 0.00 2.20 -11.70
C LEU A 38 -0.73 2.19 -10.35
N SER A 39 -1.80 2.98 -10.21
CA SER A 39 -2.64 2.99 -9.01
C SER A 39 -3.23 1.61 -8.71
N LEU A 40 -3.73 0.90 -9.73
CA LEU A 40 -4.26 -0.46 -9.56
C LEU A 40 -3.18 -1.46 -9.10
N LEU A 41 -1.97 -1.36 -9.64
CA LEU A 41 -0.84 -2.19 -9.21
C LEU A 41 -0.50 -1.91 -7.74
N ILE A 42 -0.46 -0.64 -7.35
CA ILE A 42 -0.22 -0.21 -5.99
C ILE A 42 -1.28 -0.75 -5.03
N ASP A 43 -2.57 -0.57 -5.35
CA ASP A 43 -3.66 -1.04 -4.50
C ASP A 43 -3.60 -2.57 -4.33
N SER A 44 -3.21 -3.29 -5.40
CA SER A 44 -3.01 -4.73 -5.35
C SER A 44 -1.84 -5.11 -4.43
N LEU A 45 -0.72 -4.38 -4.51
CA LEU A 45 0.43 -4.61 -3.63
C LEU A 45 0.15 -4.25 -2.17
N GLU A 46 -0.67 -3.23 -1.92
CA GLU A 46 -1.16 -2.84 -0.61
C GLU A 46 -2.02 -3.97 -0.02
N SER A 47 -2.99 -4.48 -0.79
CA SER A 47 -3.81 -5.64 -0.40
C SER A 47 -2.98 -6.90 -0.18
N LEU A 48 -2.00 -7.19 -1.04
CA LEU A 48 -1.11 -8.34 -0.88
C LEU A 48 -0.27 -8.21 0.37
N THR A 49 0.20 -7.00 0.68
CA THR A 49 0.91 -6.75 1.93
C THR A 49 -0.01 -7.05 3.11
N ASP A 50 -1.26 -6.58 3.10
CA ASP A 50 -2.25 -6.88 4.13
C ASP A 50 -2.54 -8.39 4.29
N ASP A 51 -2.71 -9.10 3.17
CA ASP A 51 -3.05 -10.52 3.15
C ASP A 51 -1.86 -11.43 3.50
N ILE A 52 -0.64 -11.06 3.09
CA ILE A 52 0.59 -11.83 3.38
C ILE A 52 1.04 -11.57 4.82
N LEU A 53 0.81 -10.37 5.36
CA LEU A 53 1.03 -10.08 6.77
C LEU A 53 0.15 -10.95 7.66
N MET A 54 -1.04 -11.33 7.16
CA MET A 54 -1.85 -12.35 7.77
C MET A 54 -1.37 -13.76 7.37
N ILE A 55 -0.41 -14.27 8.13
CA ILE A 55 -0.05 -15.69 8.34
C ILE A 55 -1.25 -16.67 8.21
N LYS A 56 -2.46 -16.19 8.51
CA LYS A 56 -3.80 -16.70 8.19
C LYS A 56 -3.91 -17.57 6.93
N THR A 57 -3.37 -17.15 5.78
CA THR A 57 -3.67 -17.82 4.50
C THR A 57 -2.87 -19.11 4.30
N PHE A 58 -1.70 -19.25 4.94
CA PHE A 58 -0.90 -20.46 4.82
C PHE A 58 -1.30 -21.54 5.83
N PHE A 59 -1.37 -21.21 7.12
CA PHE A 59 -1.59 -22.22 8.17
C PHE A 59 -3.03 -22.69 8.28
N ASN A 60 -4.00 -21.86 7.89
CA ASN A 60 -5.40 -22.27 7.76
C ASN A 60 -5.73 -22.71 6.32
N ASN A 61 -4.73 -22.85 5.45
CA ASN A 61 -4.98 -23.37 4.10
C ASN A 61 -5.46 -24.83 4.22
N PRO A 62 -6.62 -25.19 3.64
CA PRO A 62 -7.11 -26.56 3.64
C PRO A 62 -6.07 -27.56 3.12
N GLN A 63 -5.26 -27.17 2.13
CA GLN A 63 -4.22 -28.03 1.54
C GLN A 63 -3.05 -28.27 2.50
N VAL A 64 -2.68 -27.29 3.33
CA VAL A 64 -1.62 -27.47 4.34
C VAL A 64 -2.12 -28.38 5.47
N VAL A 65 -3.37 -28.19 5.91
CA VAL A 65 -4.00 -29.06 6.92
C VAL A 65 -4.14 -30.49 6.38
N GLU A 66 -4.61 -30.65 5.15
CA GLU A 66 -4.75 -31.95 4.48
C GLU A 66 -3.40 -32.64 4.26
N PHE A 67 -2.36 -31.88 3.88
CA PHE A 67 -1.01 -32.40 3.78
C PHE A 67 -0.50 -32.90 5.15
N VAL A 68 -0.69 -32.12 6.22
CA VAL A 68 -0.34 -32.53 7.59
C VAL A 68 -1.08 -33.80 8.01
N GLN A 69 -2.39 -33.89 7.72
CA GLN A 69 -3.20 -35.09 7.98
C GLN A 69 -2.72 -36.30 7.18
N THR A 70 -2.30 -36.10 5.92
CA THR A 70 -1.77 -37.15 5.04
C THR A 70 -0.46 -37.71 5.55
N ILE A 71 0.45 -36.86 6.05
CA ILE A 71 1.74 -37.29 6.60
C ILE A 71 1.64 -37.81 8.04
N GLN A 72 0.54 -37.55 8.74
CA GLN A 72 0.36 -37.89 10.16
C GLN A 72 0.62 -39.38 10.49
N PRO A 73 0.14 -40.38 9.71
CA PRO A 73 0.44 -41.79 9.96
C PRO A 73 1.94 -42.10 9.89
N PHE A 74 2.65 -41.47 8.95
CA PHE A 74 4.09 -41.59 8.81
C PHE A 74 4.83 -40.99 10.01
N LEU A 75 4.34 -39.90 10.59
CA LEU A 75 4.92 -39.30 11.81
C LEU A 75 4.90 -40.27 12.99
N TYR A 76 3.84 -41.07 13.15
CA TYR A 76 3.78 -42.08 14.22
C TYR A 76 4.79 -43.20 14.02
N VAL A 77 5.01 -43.63 12.76
CA VAL A 77 6.05 -44.60 12.41
C VAL A 77 7.45 -44.03 12.69
N LEU A 78 7.67 -42.76 12.34
CA LEU A 78 8.92 -42.05 12.60
C LEU A 78 9.18 -41.89 14.11
N LEU A 79 8.15 -41.54 14.88
CA LEU A 79 8.20 -41.44 16.34
C LEU A 79 8.54 -42.80 16.98
N ALA A 80 7.88 -43.87 16.55
CA ALA A 80 8.18 -45.22 17.01
C ALA A 80 9.63 -45.62 16.69
N GLY A 81 10.11 -45.33 15.48
CA GLY A 81 11.51 -45.54 15.08
C GLY A 81 12.50 -44.75 15.95
N SER A 82 12.18 -43.50 16.26
CA SER A 82 12.97 -42.69 17.19
C SER A 82 13.00 -43.25 18.60
N PHE A 83 11.91 -43.83 19.11
CA PHE A 83 11.92 -44.50 20.41
C PHE A 83 12.84 -45.71 20.41
N VAL A 84 12.82 -46.52 19.33
CA VAL A 84 13.74 -47.66 19.19
C VAL A 84 15.19 -47.19 19.16
N PHE A 85 15.51 -46.18 18.35
CA PHE A 85 16.86 -45.64 18.23
C PHE A 85 17.34 -44.99 19.54
N THR A 86 16.46 -44.24 20.20
CA THR A 86 16.74 -43.63 21.49
C THR A 86 16.93 -44.69 22.58
N GLY A 87 16.12 -45.75 22.57
CA GLY A 87 16.26 -46.90 23.45
C GLY A 87 17.60 -47.60 23.28
N TYR A 88 18.05 -47.78 22.04
CA TYR A 88 19.41 -48.25 21.74
C TYR A 88 20.49 -47.34 22.34
N LEU A 89 20.39 -46.02 22.17
CA LEU A 89 21.38 -45.09 22.74
C LEU A 89 21.42 -45.13 24.27
N ILE A 90 20.28 -45.25 24.96
CA ILE A 90 20.24 -45.36 26.43
C ILE A 90 20.96 -46.61 26.93
N ILE A 91 20.83 -47.73 26.20
CA ILE A 91 21.42 -49.02 26.57
C ILE A 91 22.94 -49.02 26.30
N PHE A 92 23.36 -48.51 25.14
CA PHE A 92 24.74 -48.66 24.67
C PHE A 92 25.64 -47.43 24.90
N GLN A 93 25.11 -46.22 25.08
CA GLN A 93 25.90 -45.02 25.41
C GLN A 93 25.88 -44.69 26.91
N LYS A 94 27.05 -44.81 27.55
CA LYS A 94 27.23 -44.50 28.99
C LYS A 94 27.01 -43.03 29.38
N LYS A 95 27.25 -42.07 28.47
CA LYS A 95 27.12 -40.62 28.72
C LYS A 95 25.90 -40.01 28.02
N PHE A 96 24.81 -40.79 27.92
CA PHE A 96 23.58 -40.31 27.31
C PHE A 96 22.82 -39.38 28.27
N ASP A 97 22.37 -38.22 27.78
CA ASP A 97 21.62 -37.23 28.55
C ASP A 97 20.15 -37.64 28.72
N ARG A 98 19.87 -38.35 29.83
CA ARG A 98 18.54 -38.88 30.15
C ARG A 98 17.55 -37.80 30.56
N GLU A 99 18.02 -36.72 31.16
CA GLU A 99 17.19 -35.57 31.56
C GLU A 99 16.79 -34.76 30.32
N GLY A 100 17.75 -34.51 29.42
CA GLY A 100 17.51 -33.89 28.12
C GLY A 100 16.50 -34.65 27.26
N LEU A 101 16.50 -35.99 27.32
CA LEU A 101 15.51 -36.83 26.64
C LEU A 101 14.09 -36.60 27.12
N LEU A 102 13.85 -36.51 28.44
CA LEU A 102 12.51 -36.26 28.99
C LEU A 102 11.99 -34.88 28.54
N ILE A 103 12.88 -33.89 28.53
CA ILE A 103 12.58 -32.55 28.04
C ILE A 103 12.26 -32.58 26.54
N ASN A 104 13.00 -33.33 25.72
CA ASN A 104 12.76 -33.44 24.29
C ASN A 104 11.45 -34.16 23.96
N ILE A 105 11.08 -35.21 24.70
CA ILE A 105 9.78 -35.87 24.59
C ILE A 105 8.65 -34.89 24.92
N PHE A 106 8.78 -34.15 26.02
CA PHE A 106 7.79 -33.15 26.43
C PHE A 106 7.64 -32.03 25.39
N ILE A 107 8.76 -31.51 24.86
CA ILE A 107 8.76 -30.51 23.78
C ILE A 107 8.09 -31.07 22.51
N SER A 108 8.38 -32.33 22.14
CA SER A 108 7.78 -32.96 20.96
C SER A 108 6.26 -33.12 21.10
N LEU A 109 5.78 -33.52 22.28
CA LEU A 109 4.35 -33.58 22.60
C LEU A 109 3.71 -32.19 22.63
N MET A 110 4.39 -31.18 23.16
CA MET A 110 3.93 -29.78 23.14
C MET A 110 3.84 -29.24 21.72
N ILE A 111 4.80 -29.54 20.85
CA ILE A 111 4.74 -29.15 19.44
C ILE A 111 3.51 -29.79 18.80
N LEU A 112 3.30 -31.11 18.96
CA LEU A 112 2.15 -31.80 18.40
C LEU A 112 0.79 -31.31 18.97
N GLY A 113 0.73 -30.92 20.25
CA GLY A 113 -0.51 -30.53 20.92
C GLY A 113 -0.82 -29.02 20.94
N LEU A 114 0.20 -28.16 21.01
CA LEU A 114 0.05 -26.71 21.18
C LEU A 114 0.38 -25.89 19.93
N LEU A 115 0.83 -26.50 18.83
CA LEU A 115 1.10 -25.75 17.60
C LEU A 115 -0.15 -25.03 17.07
N SER A 116 -1.32 -25.70 17.05
CA SER A 116 -2.56 -25.07 16.58
C SER A 116 -2.99 -23.86 17.44
N PRO A 117 -3.08 -23.97 18.78
CA PRO A 117 -3.36 -22.82 19.65
C PRO A 117 -2.33 -21.67 19.54
N THR A 118 -1.04 -22.00 19.48
CA THR A 118 0.05 -21.01 19.42
C THR A 118 -0.01 -20.21 18.12
N MET A 119 -0.29 -20.87 17.00
CA MET A 119 -0.44 -20.20 15.70
C MET A 119 -1.68 -19.32 15.64
N LYS A 120 -2.79 -19.73 16.29
CA LYS A 120 -3.98 -18.89 16.39
C LYS A 120 -3.72 -17.60 17.15
N GLN A 121 -3.03 -17.68 18.30
CA GLN A 121 -2.64 -16.48 19.07
C GLN A 121 -1.65 -15.59 18.32
N LEU A 122 -0.70 -16.19 17.59
CA LEU A 122 0.24 -15.44 16.75
C LEU A 122 -0.48 -14.72 15.59
N ASN A 123 -1.51 -15.35 15.01
CA ASN A 123 -2.36 -14.70 14.01
C ASN A 123 -3.13 -13.52 14.61
N GLU A 124 -3.79 -13.71 15.76
CA GLU A 124 -4.53 -12.63 16.44
C GLU A 124 -3.63 -11.46 16.84
N PHE A 125 -2.41 -11.73 17.30
CA PHE A 125 -1.42 -10.70 17.61
C PHE A 125 -0.97 -9.94 16.36
N THR A 126 -0.77 -10.64 15.24
CA THR A 126 -0.37 -10.03 13.97
C THR A 126 -1.50 -9.16 13.42
N ASP A 127 -2.76 -9.62 13.49
CA ASP A 127 -3.94 -8.84 13.12
C ASP A 127 -4.03 -7.54 13.94
N GLN A 128 -3.79 -7.62 15.25
CA GLN A 128 -3.78 -6.44 16.13
C GLN A 128 -2.63 -5.48 15.80
N ALA A 129 -1.43 -5.99 15.51
CA ALA A 129 -0.28 -5.17 15.15
C ALA A 129 -0.50 -4.44 13.81
N VAL A 130 -1.02 -5.13 12.80
CA VAL A 130 -1.40 -4.55 11.49
C VAL A 130 -2.45 -3.46 11.69
N ASN A 131 -3.53 -3.76 12.41
CA ASN A 131 -4.61 -2.82 12.64
C ASN A 131 -4.15 -1.58 13.43
N GLN A 132 -3.19 -1.73 14.35
CA GLN A 132 -2.59 -0.58 15.05
C GLN A 132 -1.70 0.27 14.16
N VAL A 133 -0.91 -0.33 13.26
CA VAL A 133 -0.10 0.45 12.30
C VAL A 133 -1.01 1.21 11.35
N LYS A 134 -2.07 0.58 10.85
CA LYS A 134 -3.09 1.24 10.00
C LYS A 134 -3.81 2.37 10.72
N SER A 135 -4.29 2.13 11.94
CA SER A 135 -5.05 3.14 12.70
C SER A 135 -4.19 4.26 13.29
N SER A 136 -2.89 4.03 13.56
CA SER A 136 -1.97 5.07 14.04
C SER A 136 -1.38 5.93 12.91
N SER A 137 -1.51 5.49 11.65
CA SER A 137 -0.98 6.19 10.47
C SER A 137 -1.98 7.20 9.90
N SER A 138 -2.64 7.98 10.76
CA SER A 138 -3.43 9.16 10.37
C SER A 138 -2.57 10.27 9.73
N SER A 139 -1.26 10.06 9.61
CA SER A 139 -0.30 10.87 8.85
C SER A 139 0.14 10.12 7.57
N SER A 140 -0.53 10.49 6.48
CA SER A 140 -0.04 10.61 5.08
C SER A 140 0.57 9.43 4.31
N ILE A 141 0.79 8.22 4.83
CA ILE A 141 1.32 7.11 4.01
C ILE A 141 0.40 5.88 3.91
N TYR A 142 -0.45 5.62 4.88
CA TYR A 142 -1.52 4.63 4.78
C TYR A 142 -2.82 5.36 5.10
N GLY A 143 -3.73 5.44 4.13
CA GLY A 143 -4.96 6.22 4.27
C GLY A 143 -5.80 5.77 5.46
N SER A 144 -6.76 6.63 5.85
CA SER A 144 -7.85 6.21 6.74
C SER A 144 -8.50 4.93 6.20
N GLU A 145 -9.18 4.11 7.03
CA GLU A 145 -9.75 2.77 6.73
C GLU A 145 -10.55 2.59 5.40
N LYS A 146 -10.77 3.64 4.60
CA LYS A 146 -11.47 3.64 3.32
C LYS A 146 -10.70 4.23 2.12
N GLU A 147 -9.45 4.69 2.28
CA GLU A 147 -8.68 5.34 1.22
C GLU A 147 -7.36 4.59 0.96
N THR A 148 -7.14 4.20 -0.30
CA THR A 148 -5.89 3.53 -0.73
C THR A 148 -4.74 4.53 -0.85
N ILE A 149 -3.50 4.06 -0.74
CA ILE A 149 -2.31 4.91 -0.85
C ILE A 149 -2.29 5.64 -2.20
N SER A 150 -2.67 4.94 -3.26
CA SER A 150 -2.72 5.53 -4.59
C SER A 150 -3.73 6.68 -4.69
N GLU A 151 -4.89 6.59 -4.01
CA GLU A 151 -5.90 7.65 -4.04
C GLU A 151 -5.43 8.89 -3.30
N THR A 152 -4.74 8.73 -2.17
CA THR A 152 -4.14 9.85 -1.42
C THR A 152 -3.12 10.59 -2.28
N ILE A 153 -2.20 9.85 -2.92
CA ILE A 153 -1.17 10.44 -3.81
C ILE A 153 -1.84 11.23 -4.94
N LEU A 154 -2.89 10.68 -5.56
CA LEU A 154 -3.61 11.37 -6.63
C LEU A 154 -4.31 12.64 -6.13
N LYS A 155 -4.97 12.56 -4.98
CA LYS A 155 -5.70 13.68 -4.40
C LYS A 155 -4.77 14.83 -3.99
N GLU A 156 -3.63 14.55 -3.40
CA GLU A 156 -2.69 15.60 -2.95
C GLU A 156 -1.97 16.32 -4.11
N ASN A 157 -1.94 15.69 -5.28
CA ASN A 157 -1.23 16.17 -6.48
C ASN A 157 -2.16 16.58 -7.62
N LEU A 158 -3.46 16.67 -7.37
CA LEU A 158 -4.46 17.16 -8.32
C LEU A 158 -4.93 18.56 -7.94
N ASN A 159 -4.87 19.49 -8.90
CA ASN A 159 -5.50 20.80 -8.78
C ASN A 159 -6.82 20.82 -9.56
N ASP A 160 -7.88 21.41 -9.01
CA ASP A 160 -9.20 21.57 -9.64
C ASP A 160 -9.58 23.05 -9.70
N LEU A 161 -9.68 23.63 -10.89
CA LEU A 161 -10.04 25.05 -11.07
C LEU A 161 -11.35 25.44 -10.39
N VAL A 162 -12.32 24.52 -10.28
CA VAL A 162 -13.57 24.78 -9.56
C VAL A 162 -13.33 24.94 -8.06
N ALA A 163 -12.36 24.22 -7.49
CA ALA A 163 -11.98 24.39 -6.09
C ALA A 163 -11.28 25.74 -5.86
N TYR A 164 -10.41 26.15 -6.78
CA TYR A 164 -9.77 27.47 -6.75
C TYR A 164 -10.79 28.61 -6.89
N ASP A 165 -11.78 28.45 -7.77
CA ASP A 165 -12.87 29.42 -7.94
C ASP A 165 -13.71 29.60 -6.68
N LYS A 166 -14.09 28.50 -6.02
CA LYS A 166 -14.83 28.54 -4.75
C LYS A 166 -14.05 29.22 -3.62
N ASN A 167 -12.73 29.14 -3.66
CA ASN A 167 -11.83 29.83 -2.72
C ASN A 167 -11.44 31.24 -3.21
N GLY A 168 -12.13 31.78 -4.22
CA GLY A 168 -11.93 33.13 -4.71
C GLY A 168 -10.61 33.36 -5.43
N PHE A 169 -9.86 32.31 -5.79
CA PHE A 169 -8.48 32.41 -6.28
C PHE A 169 -7.59 33.25 -5.35
N GLU A 170 -7.73 33.09 -4.02
CA GLU A 170 -6.89 33.76 -3.03
C GLU A 170 -5.55 33.04 -2.82
N ASN A 171 -4.52 33.79 -2.41
CA ASN A 171 -3.11 33.46 -2.60
C ASN A 171 -2.58 32.26 -1.77
N TYR A 172 -1.57 31.60 -2.34
CA TYR A 172 -0.84 30.41 -1.89
C TYR A 172 -0.26 30.55 -0.48
N THR A 173 -0.96 29.99 0.50
CA THR A 173 -0.36 29.53 1.76
C THR A 173 -0.71 28.06 1.93
N GLU A 174 0.16 27.29 2.57
CA GLU A 174 0.27 25.81 2.57
C GLU A 174 -1.01 25.00 2.89
N ASN A 175 -2.15 25.65 3.14
CA ASN A 175 -3.44 25.08 3.50
C ASN A 175 -4.55 25.24 2.44
N VAL A 176 -4.23 25.59 1.19
CA VAL A 176 -5.26 25.69 0.13
C VAL A 176 -5.82 24.32 -0.23
N VAL A 177 -7.15 24.23 -0.28
CA VAL A 177 -7.87 23.07 -0.80
C VAL A 177 -7.64 22.98 -2.31
N LYS A 178 -6.64 22.19 -2.73
CA LYS A 178 -6.25 22.02 -4.14
C LYS A 178 -7.36 21.42 -5.00
N ASN A 179 -8.18 20.55 -4.40
CA ASN A 179 -9.36 19.98 -5.02
C ASN A 179 -10.36 19.53 -3.95
N ASN A 180 -11.64 19.46 -4.33
CA ASN A 180 -12.72 18.92 -3.51
C ASN A 180 -13.25 17.57 -4.04
N VAL A 181 -12.43 16.86 -4.82
CA VAL A 181 -12.85 15.59 -5.43
C VAL A 181 -12.92 14.52 -4.33
N PRO A 182 -14.05 13.81 -4.20
CA PRO A 182 -14.13 12.68 -3.29
C PRO A 182 -13.07 11.64 -3.65
N THR A 183 -12.34 11.15 -2.66
CA THR A 183 -11.17 10.26 -2.83
C THR A 183 -11.49 9.03 -3.67
N LYS A 184 -12.67 8.43 -3.50
CA LYS A 184 -13.16 7.28 -4.28
C LYS A 184 -13.39 7.56 -5.76
N LEU A 185 -13.62 8.81 -6.13
CA LEU A 185 -13.89 9.24 -7.50
C LEU A 185 -12.62 9.73 -8.20
N ILE A 186 -11.52 9.94 -7.47
CA ILE A 186 -10.28 10.53 -8.00
C ILE A 186 -9.75 9.73 -9.19
N LYS A 187 -9.70 8.40 -9.08
CA LYS A 187 -9.24 7.52 -10.17
C LYS A 187 -10.14 7.60 -11.40
N GLY A 188 -11.45 7.76 -11.19
CA GLY A 188 -12.48 7.76 -12.22
C GLY A 188 -12.63 9.05 -13.00
N LEU A 189 -11.91 10.12 -12.64
CA LEU A 189 -12.07 11.45 -13.23
C LEU A 189 -11.93 11.44 -14.76
N GLN A 190 -12.83 12.20 -15.41
CA GLN A 190 -12.68 12.58 -16.80
C GLN A 190 -11.63 13.70 -16.87
N ILE A 191 -10.37 13.31 -17.09
CA ILE A 191 -9.23 14.24 -16.97
C ILE A 191 -9.25 15.41 -17.97
N ASN A 192 -10.05 15.29 -19.04
CA ASN A 192 -10.25 16.30 -20.07
C ASN A 192 -11.50 17.16 -19.84
N GLU A 193 -12.14 17.05 -18.67
CA GLU A 193 -13.23 17.96 -18.34
C GLU A 193 -12.74 19.42 -18.42
N VAL A 194 -13.57 20.28 -19.00
CA VAL A 194 -13.25 21.68 -19.29
C VAL A 194 -13.86 22.62 -18.25
N PHE A 195 -13.16 23.71 -17.97
CA PHE A 195 -13.61 24.77 -17.09
C PHE A 195 -14.51 25.74 -17.86
N ASP A 196 -15.79 25.38 -17.99
CA ASP A 196 -16.79 26.14 -18.76
C ASP A 196 -17.93 26.64 -17.84
N SER A 197 -18.12 27.96 -17.80
CA SER A 197 -19.19 28.62 -17.03
C SER A 197 -20.61 28.24 -17.42
N ASN A 198 -20.82 27.70 -18.63
CA ASN A 198 -22.16 27.27 -19.08
C ASN A 198 -22.51 25.88 -18.55
N LYS A 199 -21.50 25.07 -18.19
CA LYS A 199 -21.65 23.68 -17.75
C LYS A 199 -21.41 23.51 -16.24
N LEU A 200 -20.62 24.40 -15.64
CA LEU A 200 -20.20 24.33 -14.25
C LEU A 200 -20.79 25.50 -13.45
N ASP A 201 -21.20 25.21 -12.21
CA ASP A 201 -21.59 26.21 -11.23
C ASP A 201 -20.33 26.87 -10.65
N ILE A 202 -19.93 28.00 -11.26
CA ILE A 202 -18.74 28.78 -10.91
C ILE A 202 -19.10 30.24 -10.65
N SER A 203 -18.29 30.89 -9.83
CA SER A 203 -18.47 32.28 -9.44
C SER A 203 -18.40 33.23 -10.64
N THR A 204 -18.84 34.48 -10.45
CA THR A 204 -18.68 35.53 -11.46
C THR A 204 -17.22 35.76 -11.86
N THR A 205 -16.28 35.49 -10.94
CA THR A 205 -14.84 35.58 -11.19
C THR A 205 -14.38 34.44 -12.09
N GLY A 206 -14.73 33.20 -11.74
CA GLY A 206 -14.45 32.02 -12.55
C GLY A 206 -15.07 32.10 -13.94
N SER A 207 -16.29 32.65 -14.07
CA SER A 207 -16.93 32.84 -15.37
C SER A 207 -16.14 33.79 -16.27
N LYS A 208 -15.66 34.93 -15.74
CA LYS A 208 -14.78 35.83 -16.50
C LYS A 208 -13.46 35.16 -16.87
N LEU A 209 -12.80 34.48 -15.92
CA LEU A 209 -11.53 33.78 -16.16
C LEU A 209 -11.68 32.66 -17.19
N SER A 210 -12.77 31.89 -17.15
CA SER A 210 -13.03 30.77 -18.06
C SER A 210 -13.17 31.19 -19.53
N LYS A 211 -13.44 32.48 -19.79
CA LYS A 211 -13.68 33.05 -21.12
C LYS A 211 -12.55 33.94 -21.60
N SER A 212 -11.55 34.21 -20.76
CA SER A 212 -10.56 35.24 -21.05
C SER A 212 -9.15 34.67 -21.10
N PHE A 213 -8.30 35.26 -21.93
CA PHE A 213 -6.87 34.95 -21.98
C PHE A 213 -6.04 36.24 -22.15
N ILE A 214 -4.75 36.17 -21.84
CA ILE A 214 -3.86 37.33 -21.95
C ILE A 214 -3.36 37.45 -23.39
N LEU A 215 -3.48 38.66 -23.95
CA LEU A 215 -2.94 39.06 -25.25
C LEU A 215 -1.94 40.19 -25.06
N TRP A 216 -0.93 40.24 -25.92
CA TRP A 216 -0.04 41.39 -26.06
C TRP A 216 -0.39 42.13 -27.34
N ASP A 217 -0.85 43.38 -27.24
CA ASP A 217 -1.30 44.17 -28.39
C ASP A 217 -0.15 44.93 -29.11
N GLY A 218 1.07 44.84 -28.57
CA GLY A 218 2.23 45.60 -29.02
C GLY A 218 2.68 46.70 -28.06
N SER A 219 1.86 47.04 -27.07
CA SER A 219 2.11 48.12 -26.10
C SER A 219 1.76 47.76 -24.66
N GLU A 220 0.65 47.07 -24.43
CA GLU A 220 0.19 46.66 -23.10
C GLU A 220 -0.43 45.25 -23.10
N GLU A 221 -0.54 44.67 -21.90
CA GLU A 221 -1.29 43.43 -21.70
C GLU A 221 -2.78 43.72 -21.76
N VAL A 222 -3.46 43.12 -22.72
CA VAL A 222 -4.90 43.27 -22.92
C VAL A 222 -5.61 41.94 -22.77
N LEU A 223 -6.91 41.99 -22.44
CA LEU A 223 -7.72 40.80 -22.25
C LEU A 223 -8.34 40.38 -23.58
N GLY A 224 -8.04 39.16 -24.02
CA GLY A 224 -8.70 38.49 -25.15
C GLY A 224 -9.87 37.62 -24.70
N GLU A 225 -10.82 37.36 -25.59
CA GLU A 225 -11.94 36.43 -25.36
C GLU A 225 -11.71 35.10 -26.09
N LEU A 226 -11.84 33.99 -25.38
CA LEU A 226 -11.77 32.64 -25.94
C LEU A 226 -12.97 32.35 -26.83
N ASP A 227 -12.74 31.77 -28.01
CA ASP A 227 -13.81 31.37 -28.89
C ASP A 227 -14.50 30.09 -28.37
N GLN A 228 -15.68 30.26 -27.78
CA GLN A 228 -16.49 29.20 -27.18
C GLN A 228 -17.83 29.00 -27.90
N SER A 229 -18.01 29.67 -29.04
CA SER A 229 -19.32 29.80 -29.72
C SER A 229 -19.46 28.96 -30.99
N GLY A 230 -18.41 28.23 -31.35
CA GLY A 230 -18.34 27.36 -32.53
C GLY A 230 -18.74 25.90 -32.26
N LEU A 231 -18.36 25.02 -33.20
CA LEU A 231 -18.51 23.58 -33.06
C LEU A 231 -17.54 23.05 -31.98
N ASP A 232 -17.92 21.97 -31.28
CA ASP A 232 -17.18 21.43 -30.13
C ASP A 232 -15.67 21.19 -30.36
N TRP A 233 -15.24 20.95 -31.59
CA TRP A 233 -13.83 20.71 -31.93
C TRP A 233 -13.00 21.99 -32.15
N ASN A 234 -13.65 23.15 -32.36
CA ASN A 234 -12.99 24.44 -32.54
C ASN A 234 -13.04 25.31 -31.27
N ASN A 235 -13.87 24.93 -30.30
CA ASN A 235 -14.05 25.71 -29.08
C ASN A 235 -12.81 25.62 -28.19
N GLN A 236 -12.41 26.77 -27.65
CA GLN A 236 -11.25 26.91 -26.79
C GLN A 236 -11.69 27.02 -25.33
N TYR A 237 -11.33 26.02 -24.54
CA TYR A 237 -11.59 26.01 -23.11
C TYR A 237 -10.29 25.76 -22.33
N TYR A 238 -10.27 26.14 -21.07
CA TYR A 238 -9.25 25.67 -20.14
C TYR A 238 -9.62 24.27 -19.62
N TYR A 239 -8.63 23.43 -19.33
CA TYR A 239 -8.89 22.20 -18.58
C TYR A 239 -9.36 22.53 -17.16
N ARG A 240 -10.25 21.72 -16.60
CA ARG A 240 -10.66 21.83 -15.19
C ARG A 240 -9.61 21.26 -14.25
N TYR A 241 -9.06 20.10 -14.62
CA TYR A 241 -8.16 19.32 -13.78
C TYR A 241 -6.70 19.52 -14.19
N HIS A 242 -5.82 19.75 -13.21
CA HIS A 242 -4.39 19.95 -13.44
C HIS A 242 -3.57 19.03 -12.54
N PRO A 243 -3.34 17.77 -12.98
CA PRO A 243 -2.47 16.84 -12.28
C PRO A 243 -1.02 17.32 -12.35
N ASN A 244 -0.30 17.21 -11.23
CA ASN A 244 1.15 17.32 -11.24
C ASN A 244 1.75 15.99 -11.75
N TRP A 245 1.77 15.84 -13.07
CA TRP A 245 2.13 14.60 -13.76
C TRP A 245 3.44 13.98 -13.28
N LEU A 246 4.52 14.78 -13.20
CA LEU A 246 5.83 14.28 -12.80
C LEU A 246 5.82 13.78 -11.36
N THR A 247 5.25 14.56 -10.43
CA THR A 247 5.17 14.16 -9.02
C THR A 247 4.31 12.92 -8.84
N ILE A 248 3.15 12.84 -9.51
CA ILE A 248 2.29 11.64 -9.45
C ILE A 248 3.06 10.41 -9.94
N LEU A 249 3.69 10.47 -11.11
CA LEU A 249 4.38 9.32 -11.69
C LEU A 249 5.58 8.87 -10.85
N VAL A 250 6.39 9.81 -10.36
CA VAL A 250 7.55 9.50 -9.51
C VAL A 250 7.10 8.94 -8.17
N THR A 251 6.13 9.58 -7.50
CA THR A 251 5.65 9.13 -6.19
C THR A 251 4.97 7.77 -6.29
N LEU A 252 4.10 7.54 -7.28
CA LEU A 252 3.51 6.22 -7.51
C LEU A 252 4.60 5.18 -7.84
N GLY A 253 5.60 5.52 -8.66
CA GLY A 253 6.69 4.61 -9.00
C GLY A 253 7.52 4.17 -7.79
N VAL A 254 7.97 5.14 -6.98
CA VAL A 254 8.77 4.88 -5.76
C VAL A 254 7.95 4.08 -4.74
N MET A 255 6.69 4.46 -4.54
CA MET A 255 5.80 3.81 -3.58
C MET A 255 5.47 2.38 -4.04
N GLY A 256 5.16 2.18 -5.33
CA GLY A 256 4.97 0.86 -5.92
C GLY A 256 6.20 -0.06 -5.75
N PHE A 257 7.41 0.44 -5.99
CA PHE A 257 8.65 -0.32 -5.77
C PHE A 257 8.85 -0.68 -4.29
N THR A 258 8.49 0.24 -3.40
CA THR A 258 8.59 0.04 -1.94
C THR A 258 7.63 -1.06 -1.48
N LEU A 259 6.35 -0.99 -1.85
CA LEU A 259 5.38 -2.04 -1.52
C LEU A 259 5.74 -3.37 -2.16
N PHE A 260 6.24 -3.39 -3.40
CA PHE A 260 6.71 -4.60 -4.03
C PHE A 260 7.85 -5.26 -3.23
N SER A 261 8.82 -4.47 -2.77
CA SER A 261 9.93 -4.96 -1.96
C SER A 261 9.47 -5.52 -0.61
N ILE A 262 8.51 -4.84 0.03
CA ILE A 262 7.89 -5.28 1.28
C ILE A 262 7.13 -6.59 1.05
N ALA A 263 6.22 -6.63 0.07
CA ALA A 263 5.43 -7.80 -0.28
C ALA A 263 6.33 -9.02 -0.62
N TYR A 264 7.39 -8.83 -1.40
CA TYR A 264 8.36 -9.88 -1.71
C TYR A 264 9.07 -10.39 -0.45
N LYS A 265 9.55 -9.49 0.41
CA LYS A 265 10.22 -9.87 1.67
C LYS A 265 9.28 -10.63 2.58
N LEU A 266 8.03 -10.19 2.70
CA LEU A 266 7.00 -10.84 3.50
C LEU A 266 6.60 -12.20 2.95
N ALA A 267 6.47 -12.33 1.62
CA ALA A 267 6.19 -13.60 0.97
C ALA A 267 7.31 -14.62 1.25
N ARG A 268 8.57 -14.18 1.16
CA ARG A 268 9.74 -15.02 1.50
C ARG A 268 9.71 -15.46 2.97
N LEU A 269 9.48 -14.54 3.90
CA LEU A 269 9.42 -14.87 5.34
C LEU A 269 8.24 -15.81 5.65
N SER A 270 7.10 -15.62 4.99
CA SER A 270 5.94 -16.50 5.12
C SER A 270 6.25 -17.91 4.63
N PHE A 271 6.95 -18.05 3.49
CA PHE A 271 7.39 -19.35 2.98
C PHE A 271 8.44 -20.02 3.90
N GLU A 272 9.38 -19.25 4.45
CA GLU A 272 10.37 -19.75 5.41
C GLU A 272 9.68 -20.27 6.69
N LEU A 273 8.69 -19.53 7.19
CA LEU A 273 7.91 -19.92 8.36
C LEU A 273 7.11 -21.20 8.11
N ALA A 274 6.42 -21.27 6.97
CA ALA A 274 5.70 -22.43 6.47
C ALA A 274 6.55 -23.69 6.41
N PHE A 275 7.73 -23.58 5.78
CA PHE A 275 8.66 -24.69 5.64
C PHE A 275 9.20 -25.14 7.00
N ASN A 276 9.60 -24.20 7.85
CA ASN A 276 10.09 -24.50 9.20
C ASN A 276 9.02 -25.16 10.08
N TYR A 277 7.74 -24.81 9.89
CA TYR A 277 6.64 -25.48 10.58
C TYR A 277 6.52 -26.96 10.18
N VAL A 278 6.49 -27.27 8.89
CA VAL A 278 6.47 -28.66 8.41
C VAL A 278 7.71 -29.42 8.88
N LEU A 279 8.89 -28.78 8.83
CA LEU A 279 10.12 -29.34 9.38
C LEU A 279 10.03 -29.60 10.88
N ALA A 280 9.42 -28.71 11.67
CA ALA A 280 9.29 -28.91 13.11
C ALA A 280 8.49 -30.17 13.43
N ILE A 281 7.40 -30.41 12.69
CA ILE A 281 6.55 -31.59 12.83
C ILE A 281 7.30 -32.89 12.49
N LEU A 282 8.18 -32.86 11.48
CA LEU A 282 8.99 -34.02 11.07
C LEU A 282 10.20 -34.24 12.00
N VAL A 283 10.90 -33.18 12.39
CA VAL A 283 12.16 -33.24 13.13
C VAL A 283 11.94 -33.48 14.62
N ALA A 284 10.87 -32.92 15.21
CA ALA A 284 10.58 -33.10 16.64
C ALA A 284 10.48 -34.59 17.06
N PRO A 285 9.75 -35.47 16.34
CA PRO A 285 9.77 -36.90 16.62
C PRO A 285 11.10 -37.57 16.22
N ALA A 286 11.78 -37.12 15.15
CA ALA A 286 13.04 -37.71 14.68
C ALA A 286 14.24 -37.45 15.62
N ASP A 287 14.24 -36.33 16.35
CA ASP A 287 15.39 -35.83 17.11
C ASP A 287 15.22 -35.96 18.63
N LEU A 288 14.43 -36.94 19.10
CA LEU A 288 14.16 -37.15 20.54
C LEU A 288 15.43 -37.34 21.38
N HIS A 289 16.46 -37.95 20.81
CA HIS A 289 17.70 -38.29 21.50
C HIS A 289 18.59 -37.07 21.84
N SER A 290 18.50 -36.00 21.07
CA SER A 290 19.42 -34.84 21.13
C SER A 290 18.64 -33.53 21.32
N GLY A 291 17.56 -33.35 20.57
CA GLY A 291 16.72 -32.16 20.56
C GLY A 291 17.39 -30.92 19.97
N GLN A 292 18.67 -30.99 19.56
CA GLN A 292 19.39 -29.84 19.01
C GLN A 292 18.81 -29.38 17.67
N LYS A 293 18.39 -30.30 16.81
CA LYS A 293 17.78 -29.96 15.51
C LYS A 293 16.41 -29.35 15.74
N THR A 294 15.61 -29.93 16.63
CA THR A 294 14.30 -29.37 17.04
C THR A 294 14.45 -27.95 17.59
N LYS A 295 15.41 -27.72 18.50
CA LYS A 295 15.70 -26.38 19.04
C LYS A 295 16.08 -25.37 17.95
N LYS A 296 16.92 -25.76 16.98
CA LYS A 296 17.29 -24.89 15.86
C LYS A 296 16.08 -24.52 14.98
N VAL A 297 15.20 -25.48 14.69
CA VAL A 297 13.98 -25.20 13.90
C VAL A 297 13.04 -24.26 14.65
N ILE A 298 12.82 -24.48 15.96
CA ILE A 298 12.02 -23.55 16.79
C ILE A 298 12.65 -22.16 16.82
N GLN A 299 13.96 -22.06 16.99
CA GLN A 299 14.66 -20.77 17.00
C GLN A 299 14.53 -20.05 15.64
N SER A 300 14.56 -20.79 14.53
CA SER A 300 14.31 -20.22 13.19
C SER A 300 12.88 -19.69 13.04
N ILE A 301 11.87 -20.42 13.55
CA ILE A 301 10.47 -19.97 13.61
C ILE A 301 10.36 -18.66 14.41
N LEU A 302 10.88 -18.64 15.64
CA LEU A 302 10.83 -17.47 16.53
C LEU A 302 11.56 -16.26 15.93
N ASN A 303 12.75 -16.47 15.35
CA ASN A 303 13.50 -15.40 14.69
C ASN A 303 12.74 -14.83 13.49
N THR A 304 12.11 -15.69 12.68
CA THR A 304 11.28 -15.25 11.54
C THR A 304 10.11 -14.38 12.01
N PHE A 305 9.42 -14.81 13.06
CA PHE A 305 8.37 -14.00 13.71
C PHE A 305 8.88 -12.66 14.23
N LEU A 306 10.02 -12.66 14.92
CA LEU A 306 10.61 -11.44 15.48
C LEU A 306 10.98 -10.45 14.37
N VAL A 307 11.51 -10.92 13.24
CA VAL A 307 11.79 -10.09 12.07
C VAL A 307 10.53 -9.48 11.48
N ILE A 308 9.42 -10.23 11.38
CA ILE A 308 8.13 -9.70 10.92
C ILE A 308 7.65 -8.57 11.85
N ILE A 309 7.67 -8.79 13.16
CA ILE A 309 7.28 -7.77 14.15
C ILE A 309 8.18 -6.53 14.04
N LEU A 310 9.49 -6.70 13.90
CA LEU A 310 10.42 -5.58 13.74
C LEU A 310 10.14 -4.75 12.49
N ILE A 311 9.70 -5.37 11.38
CA ILE A 311 9.31 -4.62 10.17
C ILE A 311 8.16 -3.65 10.49
N PHE A 312 7.14 -4.10 11.22
CA PHE A 312 6.04 -3.23 11.65
C PHE A 312 6.48 -2.12 12.60
N VAL A 313 7.33 -2.45 13.56
CA VAL A 313 7.90 -1.45 14.49
C VAL A 313 8.71 -0.42 13.70
N SER A 314 9.51 -0.83 12.72
CA SER A 314 10.26 0.08 11.84
C SER A 314 9.34 0.97 11.02
N ILE A 315 8.25 0.45 10.45
CA ILE A 315 7.25 1.26 9.73
C ILE A 315 6.63 2.30 10.68
N LYS A 316 6.24 1.89 11.90
CA LYS A 316 5.66 2.79 12.90
C LYS A 316 6.64 3.87 13.37
N LEU A 317 7.90 3.51 13.60
CA LEU A 317 8.96 4.46 13.96
C LEU A 317 9.24 5.44 12.82
N TYR A 318 9.21 4.97 11.56
CA TYR A 318 9.34 5.84 10.40
C TYR A 318 8.21 6.87 10.33
N THR A 319 6.95 6.45 10.46
CA THR A 319 5.79 7.37 10.46
C THR A 319 5.83 8.38 11.61
N ILE A 320 6.30 7.97 12.80
CA ILE A 320 6.51 8.89 13.93
C ILE A 320 7.61 9.89 13.57
N GLY A 321 8.74 9.43 13.04
CA GLY A 321 9.88 10.26 12.67
C GLY A 321 9.55 11.30 11.59
N THR A 322 8.75 10.94 10.59
CA THR A 322 8.31 11.89 9.54
C THR A 322 7.29 12.91 10.04
N ALA A 323 6.59 12.66 11.15
CA ALA A 323 5.69 13.65 11.76
C ALA A 323 6.43 14.77 12.52
N TYR A 324 7.74 14.62 12.75
CA TYR A 324 8.62 15.63 13.36
C TYR A 324 9.46 16.41 12.32
N LEU A 325 9.29 16.13 11.03
CA LEU A 325 9.86 16.87 9.90
C LEU A 325 8.80 17.81 9.32
#